data_AF-A0A3N6Q216-F1
#
_entry.id   AF-A0A3N6Q216-F1
#
_cell.length_a   1.000
_cell.length_b   1.000
_cell.length_c   1.000
_cell.angle_alpha   90.00
_cell.angle_beta   90.00
_cell.angle_gamma   90.00
#
_symmetry.space_group_name_H-M   'P 1'
#
loop_
_entity.id
_entity.type
_entity.pdbx_description
1 polymer ?
#
loop_
_entity_poly.entity_id
_entity_poly.type
_entity_poly.pdbx_seq_one_letter_code
_entity_poly.pdbx_strand_id
1 'polypeptide(L)'
;MSNQKHRLINQAILGIATTFGLFSASVANAASLNVLWYGQTDAYNAKISELAALAPTFDPEGDGSLDWNLTFWNPQDSTPNFSNYDVLAIGTAWSESILNFDPTGILNNKSAISTARGNRTFLSGQDADNHYSGTPGPRPNGPLGFLVNAVNWAGSGEGMGIVVLPDGGDSRDPRSRKWWLNDRSFLKDELEGYVSYFWEENVVIPTETSDFPVNEGLTTAGLSNWRQSAHAAFDKNIPGYLSINDAGSRPGYAVTIVTDSEADGDTLGQETEKVPEPGSIFGLFLLGSLGVRSVLLRISQ
;
A
#
# COMPACT_ATOMS: atom_id res chain seq x y z
N MET A 1 -28.36 68.21 50.06
CA MET A 1 -27.72 67.17 50.90
C MET A 1 -28.40 65.85 50.52
N SER A 2 -27.81 64.80 49.97
CA SER A 2 -26.42 64.39 49.73
C SER A 2 -26.40 63.49 48.49
N ASN A 3 -25.36 63.63 47.67
CA ASN A 3 -25.02 62.82 46.50
C ASN A 3 -24.43 61.45 46.91
N GLN A 4 -24.63 60.41 46.09
CA GLN A 4 -23.60 59.42 45.69
C GLN A 4 -24.21 58.45 44.64
N LYS A 5 -23.90 58.61 43.36
CA LYS A 5 -22.79 58.03 42.58
C LYS A 5 -22.91 56.53 42.26
N HIS A 6 -23.29 56.30 40.99
CA HIS A 6 -22.85 55.27 40.03
C HIS A 6 -22.79 53.78 40.44
N ARG A 7 -23.55 52.97 39.71
CA ARG A 7 -23.03 51.76 39.04
C ARG A 7 -23.91 51.37 37.85
N LEU A 8 -23.38 51.59 36.65
CA LEU A 8 -23.85 51.03 35.38
C LEU A 8 -23.45 49.55 35.32
N ILE A 9 -24.39 48.67 34.98
CA ILE A 9 -24.07 47.34 34.42
C ILE A 9 -25.00 47.13 33.23
N ASN A 10 -24.41 47.21 32.03
CA ASN A 10 -24.98 46.81 30.76
C ASN A 10 -25.18 45.28 30.76
N GLN A 11 -26.40 44.81 30.51
CA GLN A 11 -26.64 43.43 30.12
C GLN A 11 -26.56 43.35 28.59
N ALA A 12 -25.39 42.94 28.08
CA ALA A 12 -25.25 42.51 26.70
C ALA A 12 -25.62 41.02 26.63
N ILE A 13 -26.74 40.70 25.98
CA ILE A 13 -27.10 39.32 25.62
C ILE A 13 -26.33 39.00 24.33
N LEU A 14 -25.29 38.17 24.47
CA LEU A 14 -24.55 37.58 23.36
C LEU A 14 -25.29 36.32 22.90
N GLY A 15 -26.02 36.41 21.79
CA GLY A 15 -26.56 35.24 21.11
C GLY A 15 -25.47 34.57 20.26
N ILE A 16 -24.93 33.46 20.74
CA ILE A 16 -24.07 32.59 19.93
C ILE A 16 -24.98 31.78 18.99
N ALA A 17 -25.01 32.15 17.71
CA ALA A 17 -25.59 31.32 16.68
C ALA A 17 -24.55 30.27 16.26
N THR A 18 -24.61 29.07 16.86
CA THR A 18 -23.83 27.92 16.42
C THR A 18 -24.53 27.29 15.24
N THR A 19 -24.18 27.69 14.02
CA THR A 19 -24.63 27.00 12.81
C THR A 19 -23.83 25.69 12.71
N PHE A 20 -24.48 24.56 13.03
CA PHE A 20 -23.95 23.24 12.72
C PHE A 20 -23.94 23.07 11.19
N GLY A 21 -22.78 23.24 10.58
CA GLY A 21 -22.54 22.71 9.25
C GLY A 21 -22.55 21.20 9.33
N LEU A 22 -23.65 20.58 8.91
CA LEU A 22 -23.67 19.15 8.57
C LEU A 22 -22.81 18.99 7.32
N PHE A 23 -21.51 18.79 7.52
CA PHE A 23 -20.69 18.18 6.49
C PHE A 23 -21.21 16.76 6.32
N SER A 24 -21.95 16.52 5.26
CA SER A 24 -22.08 15.18 4.71
C SER A 24 -20.68 14.75 4.30
N ALA A 25 -19.97 14.07 5.20
CA ALA A 25 -18.78 13.34 4.82
C ALA A 25 -19.25 12.33 3.77
N SER A 26 -18.92 12.56 2.50
CA SER A 26 -18.93 11.49 1.51
C SER A 26 -18.07 10.39 2.12
N VAL A 27 -18.68 9.24 2.41
CA VAL A 27 -17.92 8.02 2.71
C VAL A 27 -17.16 7.75 1.42
N ALA A 28 -15.89 8.16 1.36
CA ALA A 28 -15.00 7.69 0.32
C ALA A 28 -14.97 6.17 0.48
N ASN A 29 -15.46 5.43 -0.52
CA ASN A 29 -15.13 4.01 -0.57
C ASN A 29 -13.61 3.96 -0.75
N ALA A 30 -12.90 3.37 0.20
CA ALA A 30 -11.51 3.03 -0.02
C ALA A 30 -11.43 2.19 -1.30
N ALA A 31 -10.53 2.53 -2.20
CA ALA A 31 -10.27 1.69 -3.37
C ALA A 31 -9.77 0.32 -2.88
N SER A 32 -10.09 -0.74 -3.61
CA SER A 32 -9.75 -2.11 -3.20
C SER A 32 -8.83 -2.78 -4.22
N LEU A 33 -7.84 -3.52 -3.75
CA LEU A 33 -6.96 -4.38 -4.57
C LEU A 33 -7.35 -5.86 -4.42
N ASN A 34 -7.39 -6.59 -5.53
CA ASN A 34 -7.42 -8.05 -5.55
C ASN A 34 -6.00 -8.57 -5.38
N VAL A 35 -5.67 -8.98 -4.15
CA VAL A 35 -4.33 -9.44 -3.78
C VAL A 35 -4.28 -10.96 -3.87
N LEU A 36 -3.48 -11.49 -4.79
CA LEU A 36 -3.12 -12.89 -4.82
C LEU A 36 -1.84 -13.10 -4.00
N TRP A 37 -1.96 -13.72 -2.83
CA TRP A 37 -0.79 -14.07 -2.03
C TRP A 37 -0.42 -15.52 -2.24
N TYR A 38 0.83 -15.79 -2.60
CA TYR A 38 1.33 -17.15 -2.71
C TYR A 38 1.44 -17.77 -1.32
N GLY A 39 0.54 -18.69 -1.04
CA GLY A 39 0.36 -19.29 0.27
C GLY A 39 1.51 -20.22 0.65
N GLN A 40 1.74 -20.34 1.96
CA GLN A 40 2.73 -21.26 2.50
C GLN A 40 2.08 -22.24 3.50
N THR A 41 2.36 -22.15 4.80
CA THR A 41 1.59 -22.89 5.81
C THR A 41 0.33 -22.15 6.25
N ASP A 42 -0.64 -22.86 6.83
CA ASP A 42 -1.83 -22.24 7.44
C ASP A 42 -1.49 -21.19 8.49
N ALA A 43 -0.43 -21.41 9.27
CA ALA A 43 0.01 -20.46 10.30
C ALA A 43 0.57 -19.16 9.68
N TYR A 44 1.30 -19.27 8.59
CA TYR A 44 1.78 -18.11 7.84
C TYR A 44 0.62 -17.39 7.13
N ASN A 45 -0.26 -18.13 6.46
CA ASN A 45 -1.43 -17.55 5.79
C ASN A 45 -2.34 -16.82 6.80
N ALA A 46 -2.47 -17.30 8.04
CA ALA A 46 -3.17 -16.59 9.11
C ALA A 46 -2.50 -15.24 9.44
N LYS A 47 -1.16 -15.18 9.49
CA LYS A 47 -0.42 -13.92 9.72
C LYS A 47 -0.59 -12.93 8.57
N ILE A 48 -0.58 -13.40 7.34
CA ILE A 48 -0.87 -12.55 6.18
C ILE A 48 -2.32 -12.06 6.18
N SER A 49 -3.27 -12.87 6.66
CA SER A 49 -4.65 -12.43 6.85
C SER A 49 -4.77 -11.30 7.89
N GLU A 50 -4.00 -11.39 8.99
CA GLU A 50 -3.91 -10.30 9.98
C GLU A 50 -3.32 -9.03 9.35
N LEU A 51 -2.28 -9.16 8.51
CA LEU A 51 -1.67 -8.03 7.80
C LEU A 51 -2.65 -7.37 6.83
N ALA A 52 -3.35 -8.15 6.02
CA ALA A 52 -4.34 -7.64 5.07
C ALA A 52 -5.50 -6.92 5.77
N ALA A 53 -5.89 -7.37 6.97
CA ALA A 53 -6.91 -6.69 7.78
C ALA A 53 -6.43 -5.34 8.35
N LEU A 54 -5.11 -5.11 8.41
CA LEU A 54 -4.51 -3.84 8.87
C LEU A 54 -4.17 -2.89 7.72
N ALA A 55 -4.08 -3.36 6.47
CA ALA A 55 -3.80 -2.52 5.31
C ALA A 55 -4.71 -1.27 5.19
N PRO A 56 -6.04 -1.36 5.43
CA PRO A 56 -6.93 -0.19 5.37
C PRO A 56 -6.74 0.82 6.51
N THR A 57 -5.84 0.53 7.46
CA THR A 57 -5.55 1.40 8.60
C THR A 57 -4.18 2.06 8.50
N PHE A 58 -3.38 1.68 7.50
CA PHE A 58 -2.07 2.23 7.26
C PHE A 58 -2.17 3.33 6.20
N ASP A 59 -2.18 4.58 6.67
CA ASP A 59 -2.28 5.81 5.88
C ASP A 59 -1.42 6.89 6.58
N PRO A 60 -0.08 6.78 6.50
CA PRO A 60 0.81 7.67 7.23
C PRO A 60 0.81 9.11 6.67
N GLU A 61 0.48 9.32 5.39
CA GLU A 61 0.39 10.66 4.78
C GLU A 61 -1.03 11.26 4.79
N GLY A 62 -2.05 10.47 5.09
CA GLY A 62 -3.44 10.93 5.20
C GLY A 62 -4.11 11.17 3.85
N ASP A 63 -3.60 10.53 2.79
CA ASP A 63 -4.05 10.65 1.41
C ASP A 63 -4.98 9.51 0.99
N GLY A 64 -5.01 8.42 1.75
CA GLY A 64 -5.97 7.32 1.62
C GLY A 64 -5.32 5.96 1.82
N SER A 65 -6.15 4.95 2.11
CA SER A 65 -5.71 3.57 2.28
C SER A 65 -6.45 2.63 1.33
N LEU A 66 -5.84 1.50 1.01
CA LEU A 66 -6.44 0.46 0.18
C LEU A 66 -6.98 -0.72 1.00
N ASP A 67 -8.18 -1.14 0.64
CA ASP A 67 -8.74 -2.42 1.08
C ASP A 67 -8.13 -3.58 0.28
N TRP A 68 -7.81 -4.69 0.94
CA TRP A 68 -7.28 -5.87 0.26
C TRP A 68 -8.32 -6.99 0.21
N ASN A 69 -8.77 -7.31 -1.00
CA ASN A 69 -9.49 -8.56 -1.28
C ASN A 69 -8.47 -9.70 -1.43
N LEU A 70 -8.04 -10.25 -0.30
CA LEU A 70 -6.96 -11.24 -0.22
C LEU A 70 -7.45 -12.63 -0.64
N THR A 71 -6.71 -13.26 -1.57
CA THR A 71 -6.84 -14.68 -1.91
C THR A 71 -5.50 -15.38 -1.75
N PHE A 72 -5.49 -16.55 -1.10
CA PHE A 72 -4.30 -17.40 -1.06
C PHE A 72 -4.29 -18.38 -2.23
N TRP A 73 -3.14 -18.50 -2.87
CA TRP A 73 -2.85 -19.56 -3.85
C TRP A 73 -1.72 -20.44 -3.32
N ASN A 74 -2.04 -21.65 -2.87
CA ASN A 74 -1.07 -22.58 -2.33
C ASN A 74 -0.42 -23.42 -3.45
N PRO A 75 0.77 -24.01 -3.22
CA PRO A 75 1.55 -24.71 -4.24
C PRO A 75 0.82 -25.84 -4.97
N GLN A 76 -0.17 -26.46 -4.32
CA GLN A 76 -0.93 -27.61 -4.84
C GLN A 76 -2.32 -27.21 -5.39
N ASP A 77 -2.71 -25.95 -5.23
CA ASP A 77 -4.00 -25.46 -5.72
C ASP A 77 -3.96 -25.34 -7.25
N SER A 78 -5.13 -25.43 -7.88
CA SER A 78 -5.26 -25.17 -9.32
C SER A 78 -4.76 -23.76 -9.66
N THR A 79 -4.05 -23.64 -10.79
CA THR A 79 -3.56 -22.34 -11.28
C THR A 79 -4.70 -21.32 -11.37
N PRO A 80 -4.61 -20.17 -10.67
CA PRO A 80 -5.60 -19.12 -10.78
C PRO A 80 -5.49 -18.40 -12.12
N ASN A 81 -6.56 -17.70 -12.53
CA ASN A 81 -6.44 -16.74 -13.61
C ASN A 81 -5.73 -15.48 -13.09
N PHE A 82 -4.42 -15.36 -13.33
CA PHE A 82 -3.60 -14.25 -12.83
C PHE A 82 -4.11 -12.87 -13.24
N SER A 83 -4.74 -12.73 -14.43
CA SER A 83 -5.31 -11.47 -14.89
C SER A 83 -6.53 -10.98 -14.08
N ASN A 84 -7.03 -11.77 -13.12
CA ASN A 84 -8.09 -11.34 -12.20
C ASN A 84 -7.55 -10.60 -10.97
N TYR A 85 -6.22 -10.49 -10.82
CA TYR A 85 -5.58 -9.93 -9.64
C TYR A 85 -4.75 -8.72 -10.02
N ASP A 86 -4.76 -7.75 -9.12
CA ASP A 86 -4.01 -6.50 -9.27
C ASP A 86 -2.54 -6.71 -8.89
N VAL A 87 -2.27 -7.67 -7.98
CA VAL A 87 -0.91 -7.98 -7.52
C VAL A 87 -0.78 -9.45 -7.15
N LEU A 88 0.35 -10.05 -7.54
CA LEU A 88 0.85 -11.32 -7.01
C LEU A 88 1.98 -11.05 -6.01
N ALA A 89 1.72 -11.34 -4.74
CA ALA A 89 2.68 -11.24 -3.66
C ALA A 89 3.27 -12.63 -3.33
N ILE A 90 4.60 -12.71 -3.30
CA ILE A 90 5.35 -13.92 -3.00
C ILE A 90 6.30 -13.60 -1.84
N GLY A 91 5.95 -14.11 -0.67
CA GLY A 91 6.73 -13.90 0.55
C GLY A 91 8.07 -14.64 0.58
N THR A 92 8.70 -14.59 1.74
CA THR A 92 10.03 -15.12 2.01
C THR A 92 10.11 -16.62 1.74
N ALA A 93 11.14 -17.05 1.01
CA ALA A 93 11.23 -18.39 0.46
C ALA A 93 12.14 -19.35 1.24
N TRP A 94 11.87 -19.50 2.54
CA TRP A 94 12.57 -20.43 3.43
C TRP A 94 11.77 -21.72 3.67
N SER A 95 12.47 -22.85 3.76
CA SER A 95 11.88 -24.19 3.85
C SER A 95 11.55 -24.67 5.27
N GLU A 96 11.54 -23.78 6.26
CA GLU A 96 11.34 -24.15 7.66
C GLU A 96 10.30 -23.29 8.37
N SER A 97 10.01 -23.65 9.63
CA SER A 97 9.11 -22.90 10.51
C SER A 97 7.69 -22.74 9.92
N ILE A 98 7.06 -21.60 10.16
CA ILE A 98 5.76 -21.22 9.59
C ILE A 98 5.85 -20.94 8.09
N LEU A 99 7.05 -20.68 7.55
CA LEU A 99 7.22 -20.42 6.12
C LEU A 99 7.06 -21.73 5.35
N ASN A 100 8.00 -22.68 5.48
CA ASN A 100 7.97 -23.95 4.74
C ASN A 100 7.62 -23.78 3.24
N PHE A 101 8.25 -22.80 2.61
CA PHE A 101 7.99 -22.39 1.24
C PHE A 101 8.21 -23.52 0.24
N ASP A 102 7.25 -23.70 -0.66
CA ASP A 102 7.32 -24.62 -1.80
C ASP A 102 7.09 -23.84 -3.10
N PRO A 103 8.10 -23.68 -3.98
CA PRO A 103 8.01 -22.89 -5.21
C PRO A 103 7.25 -23.58 -6.34
N THR A 104 6.76 -24.82 -6.16
CA THR A 104 6.26 -25.67 -7.26
C THR A 104 5.16 -24.98 -8.08
N GLY A 105 4.21 -24.32 -7.43
CA GLY A 105 3.14 -23.58 -8.10
C GLY A 105 3.69 -22.47 -9.00
N ILE A 106 4.62 -21.66 -8.48
CA ILE A 106 5.26 -20.57 -9.24
C ILE A 106 6.05 -21.12 -10.44
N LEU A 107 6.92 -22.10 -10.21
CA LEU A 107 7.81 -22.66 -11.26
C LEU A 107 7.03 -23.38 -12.37
N ASN A 108 5.87 -23.95 -12.04
CA ASN A 108 4.99 -24.57 -13.04
C ASN A 108 4.21 -23.55 -13.87
N ASN A 109 4.12 -22.30 -13.42
CA ASN A 109 3.29 -21.26 -14.04
C ASN A 109 4.08 -20.06 -14.59
N LYS A 110 5.39 -20.21 -14.83
CA LYS A 110 6.27 -19.16 -15.42
C LYS A 110 5.60 -18.38 -16.55
N SER A 111 5.09 -19.07 -17.56
CA SER A 111 4.50 -18.42 -18.75
C SER A 111 3.21 -17.69 -18.44
N ALA A 112 2.35 -18.25 -17.58
CA ALA A 112 1.08 -17.63 -17.22
C ALA A 112 1.29 -16.38 -16.36
N ILE A 113 2.20 -16.44 -15.38
CA ILE A 113 2.62 -15.29 -14.57
C ILE A 113 3.21 -14.21 -15.47
N SER A 114 4.17 -14.57 -16.35
CA SER A 114 4.80 -13.60 -17.25
C SER A 114 3.83 -12.92 -18.21
N THR A 115 2.74 -13.61 -18.58
CA THR A 115 1.72 -13.07 -19.50
C THR A 115 0.78 -12.07 -18.79
N ALA A 116 0.47 -12.31 -17.51
CA ALA A 116 -0.40 -11.43 -16.72
C ALA A 116 0.37 -10.30 -16.03
N ARG A 117 1.67 -10.49 -15.79
CA ARG A 117 2.56 -9.51 -15.16
C ARG A 117 2.53 -8.21 -15.95
N GLY A 118 2.18 -7.15 -15.24
CA GLY A 118 2.30 -5.78 -15.70
C GLY A 118 3.73 -5.27 -15.54
N ASN A 119 3.82 -3.96 -15.37
CA ASN A 119 5.06 -3.21 -15.49
C ASN A 119 5.68 -2.86 -14.10
N ARG A 120 5.01 -3.27 -13.02
CA ARG A 120 5.46 -3.00 -11.63
C ARG A 120 5.97 -4.27 -10.99
N THR A 121 7.26 -4.28 -10.66
CA THR A 121 7.88 -5.36 -9.89
C THR A 121 8.66 -4.78 -8.75
N PHE A 122 8.28 -5.19 -7.54
CA PHE A 122 8.97 -4.91 -6.30
C PHE A 122 9.76 -6.15 -5.88
N LEU A 123 11.05 -5.99 -5.59
CA LEU A 123 11.91 -7.05 -5.09
C LEU A 123 12.63 -6.55 -3.84
N SER A 124 12.57 -7.33 -2.76
CA SER A 124 13.32 -7.02 -1.54
C SER A 124 14.02 -8.24 -0.96
N GLY A 125 15.30 -8.11 -0.65
CA GLY A 125 16.02 -9.10 0.16
C GLY A 125 15.70 -9.03 1.64
N GLN A 126 14.83 -8.09 2.06
CA GLN A 126 14.23 -8.07 3.40
C GLN A 126 13.12 -9.11 3.50
N ASP A 127 13.11 -9.91 4.56
CA ASP A 127 12.08 -10.91 4.89
C ASP A 127 11.00 -10.32 5.81
N ALA A 128 10.44 -9.18 5.38
CA ALA A 128 9.49 -8.42 6.19
C ALA A 128 8.27 -9.24 6.63
N ASP A 129 7.80 -10.21 5.85
CA ASP A 129 6.69 -11.10 6.24
C ASP A 129 7.03 -12.07 7.38
N ASN A 130 8.27 -12.57 7.41
CA ASN A 130 8.81 -13.34 8.53
C ASN A 130 8.96 -12.45 9.77
N HIS A 131 9.51 -11.25 9.60
CA HIS A 131 9.68 -10.27 10.67
C HIS A 131 8.37 -9.69 11.22
N TYR A 132 7.35 -9.57 10.38
CA TYR A 132 5.97 -9.26 10.76
C TYR A 132 5.40 -10.35 11.68
N SER A 133 5.64 -11.61 11.33
CA SER A 133 5.16 -12.77 12.09
C SER A 133 5.90 -13.00 13.40
N GLY A 134 7.12 -12.45 13.52
CA GLY A 134 8.02 -12.65 14.64
C GLY A 134 8.41 -11.35 15.35
N THR A 135 9.72 -11.16 15.53
CA THR A 135 10.31 -9.90 16.02
C THR A 135 10.96 -9.24 14.82
N PRO A 136 10.72 -7.95 14.55
CA PRO A 136 10.12 -6.92 15.40
C PRO A 136 8.59 -6.92 15.53
N GLY A 137 7.87 -7.71 14.73
CA GLY A 137 6.41 -7.81 14.75
C GLY A 137 5.71 -6.74 13.90
N PRO A 138 4.38 -6.59 14.02
CA PRO A 138 3.58 -5.64 13.23
C PRO A 138 3.88 -4.19 13.65
N ARG A 139 4.85 -3.56 12.99
CA ARG A 139 5.23 -2.15 13.23
C ARG A 139 4.94 -1.31 11.98
N PRO A 140 4.17 -0.20 12.09
CA PRO A 140 3.91 0.70 10.97
C PRO A 140 5.20 1.18 10.31
N ASN A 141 6.09 1.85 11.06
CA ASN A 141 7.47 2.09 10.63
C ASN A 141 8.30 0.82 10.86
N GLY A 142 8.18 -0.13 9.94
CA GLY A 142 8.73 -1.47 10.07
C GLY A 142 8.07 -2.45 9.09
N PRO A 143 7.98 -3.75 9.44
CA PRO A 143 7.48 -4.75 8.50
C PRO A 143 6.05 -4.55 8.00
N LEU A 144 5.15 -3.98 8.82
CA LEU A 144 3.77 -3.76 8.40
C LEU A 144 3.71 -2.72 7.28
N GLY A 145 4.24 -1.51 7.51
CA GLY A 145 4.19 -0.45 6.50
C GLY A 145 4.97 -0.82 5.24
N PHE A 146 6.12 -1.47 5.40
CA PHE A 146 6.92 -1.91 4.26
C PHE A 146 6.17 -2.88 3.33
N LEU A 147 5.47 -3.87 3.89
CA LEU A 147 4.67 -4.81 3.11
C LEU A 147 3.42 -4.15 2.52
N VAL A 148 2.74 -3.27 3.27
CA VAL A 148 1.56 -2.57 2.77
C VAL A 148 1.93 -1.67 1.59
N ASN A 149 2.98 -0.87 1.72
CA ASN A 149 3.45 0.01 0.64
C ASN A 149 3.88 -0.79 -0.60
N ALA A 150 4.61 -1.90 -0.40
CA ALA A 150 5.04 -2.75 -1.51
C ALA A 150 3.85 -3.30 -2.32
N VAL A 151 2.83 -3.82 -1.63
CA VAL A 151 1.63 -4.38 -2.27
C VAL A 151 0.76 -3.29 -2.89
N ASN A 152 0.55 -2.17 -2.20
CA ASN A 152 -0.25 -1.06 -2.72
C ASN A 152 0.40 -0.47 -3.98
N TRP A 153 1.70 -0.15 -3.93
CA TRP A 153 2.44 0.37 -5.08
C TRP A 153 2.43 -0.61 -6.27
N ALA A 154 2.66 -1.90 -6.03
CA ALA A 154 2.66 -2.88 -7.11
C ALA A 154 1.24 -3.09 -7.70
N GLY A 155 0.20 -3.05 -6.86
CA GLY A 155 -1.19 -3.30 -7.27
C GLY A 155 -1.92 -2.13 -7.91
N SER A 156 -1.43 -0.90 -7.79
CA SER A 156 -2.21 0.30 -8.16
C SER A 156 -2.22 0.69 -9.63
N GLY A 157 -1.42 0.06 -10.51
CA GLY A 157 -1.37 0.41 -11.94
C GLY A 157 -1.99 -0.63 -12.89
N GLU A 158 -1.65 -0.58 -14.19
CA GLU A 158 -2.14 -1.51 -15.20
C GLU A 158 -1.45 -2.89 -15.14
N GLY A 159 -2.22 -3.97 -15.33
CA GLY A 159 -1.75 -5.35 -15.26
C GLY A 159 -1.40 -5.80 -13.84
N MET A 160 -1.09 -7.09 -13.67
CA MET A 160 -0.79 -7.66 -12.36
C MET A 160 0.62 -7.24 -11.91
N GLY A 161 0.73 -6.46 -10.84
CA GLY A 161 2.00 -6.16 -10.20
C GLY A 161 2.62 -7.38 -9.54
N ILE A 162 3.92 -7.32 -9.28
CA ILE A 162 4.67 -8.37 -8.60
C ILE A 162 5.31 -7.80 -7.34
N VAL A 163 5.11 -8.49 -6.22
CA VAL A 163 5.88 -8.29 -4.99
C VAL A 163 6.60 -9.59 -4.70
N VAL A 164 7.93 -9.59 -4.66
CA VAL A 164 8.69 -10.76 -4.21
C VAL A 164 9.65 -10.35 -3.11
N LEU A 165 9.70 -11.18 -2.08
CA LEU A 165 10.76 -11.15 -1.08
C LEU A 165 11.73 -12.29 -1.39
N PRO A 166 12.66 -12.13 -2.37
CA PRO A 166 13.67 -13.14 -2.67
C PRO A 166 14.72 -13.17 -1.56
N ASP A 167 14.28 -13.52 -0.38
CA ASP A 167 15.13 -13.73 0.76
C ASP A 167 15.62 -15.18 0.77
N GLY A 168 16.94 -15.30 0.82
CA GLY A 168 17.63 -16.55 0.85
C GLY A 168 18.97 -16.36 1.49
N GLY A 169 19.27 -17.12 2.54
CA GLY A 169 20.62 -17.17 3.09
C GLY A 169 21.68 -17.51 2.04
N ASP A 170 22.95 -17.47 2.44
CA ASP A 170 24.12 -17.86 1.62
C ASP A 170 23.85 -19.12 0.76
N SER A 171 24.48 -19.28 -0.41
CA SER A 171 24.30 -20.41 -1.35
C SER A 171 24.52 -21.80 -0.75
N ARG A 172 24.99 -21.87 0.49
CA ARG A 172 25.19 -23.10 1.26
C ARG A 172 24.05 -23.39 2.24
N ASP A 173 23.11 -22.48 2.42
CA ASP A 173 21.97 -22.69 3.32
C ASP A 173 20.92 -23.57 2.61
N PRO A 174 20.76 -24.84 3.01
CA PRO A 174 19.80 -25.74 2.38
C PRO A 174 18.35 -25.31 2.60
N ARG A 175 18.11 -24.32 3.46
CA ARG A 175 16.77 -23.82 3.79
C ARG A 175 16.27 -22.80 2.79
N SER A 176 17.16 -22.08 2.12
CA SER A 176 16.76 -21.15 1.07
C SER A 176 16.33 -21.90 -0.19
N ARG A 177 15.14 -21.58 -0.72
CA ARG A 177 14.62 -22.22 -1.93
C ARG A 177 15.22 -21.63 -3.22
N LYS A 178 15.73 -20.40 -3.18
CA LYS A 178 16.35 -19.65 -4.31
C LYS A 178 15.60 -19.82 -5.63
N TRP A 179 14.28 -19.92 -5.55
CA TRP A 179 13.47 -20.29 -6.70
C TRP A 179 13.57 -19.25 -7.81
N TRP A 180 13.82 -17.99 -7.46
CA TRP A 180 13.97 -16.89 -8.40
C TRP A 180 15.14 -17.09 -9.39
N LEU A 181 16.18 -17.84 -9.00
CA LEU A 181 17.32 -18.21 -9.87
C LEU A 181 17.18 -19.62 -10.48
N ASN A 182 16.04 -20.27 -10.35
CA ASN A 182 15.76 -21.51 -11.07
C ASN A 182 15.48 -21.22 -12.56
N ASP A 183 15.88 -22.10 -13.49
CA ASP A 183 15.62 -21.93 -14.93
C ASP A 183 14.12 -21.79 -15.28
N ARG A 184 13.25 -22.35 -14.42
CA ARG A 184 11.79 -22.25 -14.55
C ARG A 184 11.19 -21.04 -13.84
N SER A 185 12.01 -20.14 -13.30
CA SER A 185 11.55 -18.88 -12.73
C SER A 185 11.26 -17.84 -13.80
N PHE A 186 10.25 -17.00 -13.57
CA PHE A 186 9.98 -15.83 -14.39
C PHE A 186 10.92 -14.65 -14.09
N LEU A 187 11.68 -14.70 -12.99
CA LEU A 187 12.68 -13.68 -12.60
C LEU A 187 14.12 -14.07 -12.96
N LYS A 188 14.35 -15.29 -13.48
CA LYS A 188 15.69 -15.86 -13.67
C LYS A 188 16.60 -14.93 -14.47
N ASP A 189 16.12 -14.52 -15.64
CA ASP A 189 16.92 -13.77 -16.61
C ASP A 189 17.15 -12.32 -16.15
N GLU A 190 16.28 -11.80 -15.28
CA GLU A 190 16.39 -10.47 -14.67
C GLU A 190 17.41 -10.46 -13.52
N LEU A 191 17.48 -11.53 -12.73
CA LEU A 191 18.23 -11.56 -11.47
C LEU A 191 19.57 -12.30 -11.53
N GLU A 192 19.80 -13.14 -12.53
CA GLU A 192 21.06 -13.86 -12.65
C GLU A 192 22.26 -12.91 -12.78
N GLY A 193 23.26 -13.09 -11.91
CA GLY A 193 24.45 -12.26 -11.87
C GLY A 193 24.31 -10.97 -11.05
N TYR A 194 23.09 -10.58 -10.67
CA TYR A 194 22.82 -9.34 -9.94
C TYR A 194 22.47 -9.55 -8.45
N VAL A 195 22.17 -10.78 -8.03
CA VAL A 195 21.85 -11.09 -6.62
C VAL A 195 23.12 -11.45 -5.84
N SER A 196 23.28 -10.84 -4.66
CA SER A 196 24.32 -11.14 -3.68
C SER A 196 23.72 -11.51 -2.34
N TYR A 197 24.39 -12.38 -1.59
CA TYR A 197 23.92 -12.91 -0.31
C TYR A 197 24.84 -12.46 0.81
N PHE A 198 24.33 -11.64 1.71
CA PHE A 198 25.00 -11.20 2.92
C PHE A 198 23.96 -10.63 3.89
N TRP A 199 24.31 -10.60 5.18
CA TRP A 199 23.44 -10.03 6.20
C TRP A 199 23.54 -8.52 6.18
N GLU A 200 22.38 -7.86 6.18
CA GLU A 200 22.27 -6.42 6.34
C GLU A 200 21.36 -6.09 7.53
N GLU A 201 21.77 -5.09 8.30
CA GLU A 201 21.03 -4.58 9.46
C GLU A 201 20.93 -3.05 9.46
N ASN A 202 21.63 -2.39 8.54
CA ASN A 202 21.64 -0.97 8.29
C ASN A 202 21.04 -0.72 6.90
N VAL A 203 19.72 -0.86 6.80
CA VAL A 203 18.97 -0.54 5.58
C VAL A 203 18.81 0.97 5.51
N VAL A 204 19.30 1.57 4.42
CA VAL A 204 19.30 3.02 4.22
C VAL A 204 18.25 3.39 3.19
N ILE A 205 17.36 4.33 3.52
CA ILE A 205 16.54 5.02 2.54
C ILE A 205 17.38 6.18 1.98
N PRO A 206 17.83 6.13 0.70
CA PRO A 206 18.55 7.23 0.06
C PRO A 206 17.66 8.48 -0.03
N THR A 207 18.29 9.66 -0.09
CA THR A 207 17.54 10.92 -0.26
C THR A 207 16.86 10.99 -1.62
N GLU A 208 17.44 10.35 -2.64
CA GLU A 208 16.94 10.33 -4.01
C GLU A 208 15.63 9.54 -4.17
N THR A 209 15.36 8.62 -3.24
CA THR A 209 14.16 7.75 -3.26
C THR A 209 13.37 7.82 -1.96
N SER A 210 13.63 8.82 -1.10
CA SER A 210 12.90 8.98 0.17
C SER A 210 11.42 9.22 -0.03
N ASP A 211 11.07 9.93 -1.09
CA ASP A 211 9.69 10.33 -1.42
C ASP A 211 9.03 9.31 -2.36
N PHE A 212 9.68 8.17 -2.62
CA PHE A 212 9.09 7.11 -3.43
C PHE A 212 7.97 6.41 -2.63
N PRO A 213 6.80 6.08 -3.23
CA PRO A 213 5.62 5.58 -2.49
C PRO A 213 5.89 4.35 -1.61
N VAL A 214 6.84 3.49 -2.00
CA VAL A 214 7.29 2.36 -1.18
C VAL A 214 7.79 2.77 0.21
N ASN A 215 8.37 3.97 0.35
CA ASN A 215 8.97 4.48 1.57
C ASN A 215 8.02 5.33 2.43
N GLU A 216 6.75 5.46 2.03
CA GLU A 216 5.76 6.28 2.73
C GLU A 216 5.63 5.87 4.22
N GLY A 217 5.83 6.83 5.13
CA GLY A 217 5.80 6.59 6.58
C GLY A 217 6.94 5.72 7.13
N LEU A 218 7.94 5.35 6.32
CA LEU A 218 9.08 4.52 6.71
C LEU A 218 10.33 5.35 6.97
N THR A 219 11.23 4.82 7.80
CA THR A 219 12.56 5.40 8.02
C THR A 219 13.64 4.34 7.93
N THR A 220 14.86 4.75 7.60
CA THR A 220 16.09 3.93 7.73
C THR A 220 16.13 3.15 9.05
N ALA A 221 15.79 3.80 10.17
CA ALA A 221 15.78 3.16 11.48
C ALA A 221 14.66 2.10 11.63
N GLY A 222 13.51 2.33 10.99
CA GLY A 222 12.39 1.38 11.01
C GLY A 222 12.62 0.15 10.14
N LEU A 223 13.41 0.28 9.06
CA LEU A 223 13.83 -0.83 8.18
C LEU A 223 15.09 -1.56 8.66
N SER A 224 15.62 -1.19 9.83
CA SER A 224 16.91 -1.68 10.33
C SER A 224 16.77 -2.42 11.66
N ASN A 225 17.80 -3.18 12.01
CA ASN A 225 17.95 -3.89 13.29
C ASN A 225 16.80 -4.87 13.61
N TRP A 226 16.30 -5.58 12.61
CA TRP A 226 15.26 -6.60 12.78
C TRP A 226 15.81 -7.94 13.30
N ARG A 227 17.12 -8.05 13.56
CA ARG A 227 17.86 -9.30 13.79
C ARG A 227 18.06 -10.08 12.49
N GLN A 228 18.55 -9.35 11.49
CA GLN A 228 18.82 -9.65 10.07
C GLN A 228 17.73 -9.07 9.18
N SER A 229 17.78 -7.75 9.02
CA SER A 229 16.78 -7.01 8.22
C SER A 229 16.74 -7.45 6.76
N ALA A 230 17.87 -7.91 6.18
CA ALA A 230 17.91 -8.59 4.89
C ALA A 230 19.00 -9.68 4.82
N HIS A 231 18.78 -10.71 3.99
CA HIS A 231 19.79 -11.73 3.68
C HIS A 231 20.24 -11.75 2.21
N ALA A 232 19.52 -11.03 1.35
CA ALA A 232 19.88 -10.81 -0.04
C ALA A 232 19.97 -9.32 -0.37
N ALA A 233 20.74 -9.00 -1.39
CA ALA A 233 20.84 -7.67 -1.97
C ALA A 233 21.06 -7.77 -3.48
N PHE A 234 20.85 -6.66 -4.16
CA PHE A 234 20.94 -6.53 -5.61
C PHE A 234 22.03 -5.53 -5.97
N ASP A 235 22.86 -5.86 -6.95
CA ASP A 235 23.82 -4.91 -7.54
C ASP A 235 23.05 -3.74 -8.14
N LYS A 236 23.40 -2.50 -7.77
CA LYS A 236 22.69 -1.29 -8.23
C LYS A 236 22.78 -1.02 -9.74
N ASN A 237 23.62 -1.76 -10.47
CA ASN A 237 23.72 -1.68 -11.93
C ASN A 237 22.78 -2.67 -12.66
N ILE A 238 21.85 -3.31 -11.94
CA ILE A 238 20.84 -4.19 -12.56
C ILE A 238 20.03 -3.40 -13.61
N PRO A 239 19.97 -3.86 -14.88
CA PRO A 239 19.22 -3.16 -15.92
C PRO A 239 17.72 -3.16 -15.64
N GLY A 240 17.05 -2.02 -15.84
CA GLY A 240 15.60 -1.89 -15.74
C GLY A 240 15.05 -1.75 -14.32
N TYR A 241 15.93 -1.64 -13.31
CA TYR A 241 15.54 -1.55 -11.91
C TYR A 241 16.15 -0.32 -11.22
N LEU A 242 15.32 0.37 -10.45
CA LEU A 242 15.65 1.46 -9.55
C LEU A 242 15.92 0.91 -8.15
N SER A 243 16.97 1.39 -7.51
CA SER A 243 17.25 1.09 -6.11
C SER A 243 16.42 1.97 -5.18
N ILE A 244 15.64 1.36 -4.29
CA ILE A 244 14.76 2.07 -3.36
C ILE A 244 15.36 2.14 -1.95
N ASN A 245 15.94 1.04 -1.47
CA ASN A 245 16.62 1.00 -0.18
C ASN A 245 18.00 0.36 -0.35
N ASP A 246 19.02 1.04 0.16
CA ASP A 246 20.42 0.65 0.04
C ASP A 246 20.87 -0.28 1.16
N ALA A 247 21.82 -1.16 0.84
CA ALA A 247 22.58 -1.90 1.83
C ALA A 247 23.66 -0.98 2.42
N GLY A 248 23.38 -0.37 3.56
CA GLY A 248 24.26 0.63 4.16
C GLY A 248 25.62 0.08 4.59
N SER A 249 25.74 -1.22 4.82
CA SER A 249 27.02 -1.87 5.12
C SER A 249 27.88 -2.15 3.88
N ARG A 250 27.28 -2.11 2.68
CA ARG A 250 27.95 -2.50 1.43
C ARG A 250 27.55 -1.61 0.25
N PRO A 251 28.29 -0.49 0.04
CA PRO A 251 28.05 0.39 -1.10
C PRO A 251 28.06 -0.34 -2.45
N GLY A 252 27.19 0.09 -3.36
CA GLY A 252 26.98 -0.56 -4.65
C GLY A 252 25.90 -1.65 -4.66
N TYR A 253 25.26 -1.92 -3.50
CA TYR A 253 24.14 -2.84 -3.39
C TYR A 253 22.90 -2.18 -2.79
N ALA A 254 21.73 -2.62 -3.25
CA ALA A 254 20.43 -2.28 -2.70
C ALA A 254 19.77 -3.52 -2.08
N VAL A 255 19.06 -3.35 -0.95
CA VAL A 255 18.23 -4.42 -0.38
C VAL A 255 16.83 -4.44 -0.98
N THR A 256 16.38 -3.33 -1.56
CA THR A 256 15.08 -3.22 -2.21
C THR A 256 15.21 -2.49 -3.53
N ILE A 257 14.68 -3.09 -4.59
CA ILE A 257 14.66 -2.54 -5.95
C ILE A 257 13.25 -2.63 -6.52
N VAL A 258 12.93 -1.72 -7.42
CA VAL A 258 11.67 -1.70 -8.19
C VAL A 258 11.96 -1.47 -9.67
N THR A 259 11.03 -1.76 -10.59
CA THR A 259 11.22 -1.42 -12.00
C THR A 259 11.28 0.11 -12.24
N ASP A 260 12.34 0.60 -12.90
CA ASP A 260 12.76 2.02 -12.96
C ASP A 260 11.90 2.92 -13.89
N SER A 261 11.25 2.35 -14.90
CA SER A 261 10.63 3.09 -16.01
C SER A 261 9.10 3.01 -16.10
N GLU A 262 8.45 2.50 -15.06
CA GLU A 262 7.07 1.99 -15.12
C GLU A 262 6.26 2.36 -13.85
N ALA A 263 6.75 3.35 -13.10
CA ALA A 263 6.31 3.80 -11.79
C ALA A 263 5.04 4.69 -11.78
N ASP A 264 4.05 4.40 -12.61
CA ASP A 264 2.70 4.98 -12.47
C ASP A 264 1.91 4.36 -11.28
N GLY A 265 2.62 3.69 -10.36
CA GLY A 265 2.05 3.09 -9.15
C GLY A 265 2.03 4.09 -7.99
N ASP A 266 0.88 4.18 -7.33
CA ASP A 266 0.63 4.99 -6.15
C ASP A 266 0.21 4.10 -4.96
N THR A 267 0.14 4.63 -3.74
CA THR A 267 -0.48 3.94 -2.59
C THR A 267 -2.00 4.11 -2.54
N LEU A 268 -2.57 4.94 -3.43
CA LEU A 268 -3.99 5.31 -3.47
C LEU A 268 -4.90 4.42 -4.34
N GLY A 269 -4.33 3.47 -5.10
CA GLY A 269 -5.05 2.60 -6.04
C GLY A 269 -5.42 3.32 -7.34
N GLN A 270 -6.05 2.60 -8.29
CA GLN A 270 -6.50 3.23 -9.54
C GLN A 270 -7.58 4.28 -9.25
N GLU A 271 -7.45 5.49 -9.82
CA GLU A 271 -8.52 6.50 -9.76
C GLU A 271 -9.81 5.86 -10.30
N THR A 272 -10.78 5.62 -9.43
CA THR A 272 -12.13 5.27 -9.88
C THR A 272 -12.68 6.47 -10.63
N GLU A 273 -13.12 6.27 -11.87
CA GLU A 273 -13.79 7.30 -12.68
C GLU A 273 -14.82 8.01 -11.79
N LYS A 274 -14.62 9.31 -11.53
CA LYS A 274 -15.50 10.09 -10.65
C LYS A 274 -16.93 9.90 -11.11
N VAL A 275 -17.71 9.11 -10.38
CA VAL A 275 -19.15 9.01 -10.59
C VAL A 275 -19.69 10.44 -10.45
N PRO A 276 -20.30 11.03 -11.50
CA PRO A 276 -20.81 12.37 -11.41
C PRO A 276 -21.78 12.42 -10.23
N GLU A 277 -21.54 13.31 -9.27
CA GLU A 277 -22.49 13.49 -8.19
C GLU A 277 -23.87 13.73 -8.81
N PRO A 278 -24.95 13.08 -8.30
CA PRO A 278 -26.28 13.42 -8.74
C PRO A 278 -26.47 14.91 -8.47
N GLY A 279 -26.52 15.69 -9.55
CA GLY A 279 -26.65 17.14 -9.48
C GLY A 279 -27.82 17.47 -8.56
N SER A 280 -27.52 18.05 -7.41
CA SER A 280 -28.53 18.45 -6.44
C SER A 280 -29.39 19.56 -7.05
N ILE A 281 -30.46 19.17 -7.76
CA ILE A 281 -31.57 20.05 -8.12
C ILE A 281 -32.41 20.25 -6.85
N PHE A 282 -31.83 20.88 -5.84
CA PHE A 282 -32.56 21.40 -4.68
C PHE A 282 -32.11 22.82 -4.42
N GLY A 283 -32.50 23.70 -5.34
CA GLY A 283 -32.16 25.10 -5.26
C GLY A 283 -32.93 25.96 -6.25
N LEU A 284 -34.24 25.76 -6.43
CA LEU A 284 -35.15 26.81 -6.91
C LEU A 284 -36.64 26.46 -6.71
N PHE A 285 -37.09 26.31 -5.46
CA PHE A 285 -38.48 26.65 -5.13
C PHE A 285 -38.49 28.03 -4.48
N LEU A 286 -38.45 29.05 -5.34
CA LEU A 286 -38.95 30.38 -5.01
C LEU A 286 -40.42 30.24 -4.59
N LEU A 287 -40.67 30.31 -3.28
CA LEU A 287 -42.00 30.58 -2.72
C LEU A 287 -42.41 32.01 -3.10
N GLY A 288 -42.84 32.18 -4.35
CA GLY A 288 -43.67 33.28 -4.79
C GLY A 288 -45.13 32.92 -4.59
N SER A 289 -45.72 33.31 -3.45
CA SER A 289 -47.19 33.49 -3.32
C SER A 289 -47.56 34.32 -2.09
N LEU A 290 -47.02 35.54 -1.99
CA LEU A 290 -47.79 36.64 -1.40
C LEU A 290 -48.69 37.19 -2.51
N GLY A 291 -49.98 36.89 -2.37
CA GLY A 291 -50.99 37.14 -3.39
C GLY A 291 -51.15 38.63 -3.71
N VAL A 292 -51.17 38.92 -5.02
CA VAL A 292 -51.91 40.05 -5.56
C VAL A 292 -52.76 39.49 -6.69
N ARG A 293 -54.03 39.18 -6.37
CA ARG A 293 -55.05 38.96 -7.41
C ARG A 293 -55.47 40.32 -7.96
N SER A 294 -55.21 40.43 -9.25
CA SER A 294 -55.63 41.34 -10.30
C SER A 294 -57.00 42.05 -10.14
N VAL A 295 -56.98 43.32 -10.59
CA VAL A 295 -57.90 43.92 -11.60
C VAL A 295 -59.10 44.76 -11.12
N LEU A 296 -58.94 46.07 -11.35
CA LEU A 296 -59.87 47.10 -11.86
C LEU A 296 -61.18 47.40 -11.10
N LEU A 297 -61.26 48.61 -10.56
CA LEU A 297 -62.37 49.54 -10.82
C LEU A 297 -61.86 50.99 -10.73
N ARG A 298 -61.83 51.68 -11.88
CA ARG A 298 -61.71 53.13 -11.99
C ARG A 298 -63.07 53.67 -12.47
N ILE A 299 -63.50 54.74 -11.80
CA ILE A 299 -64.33 55.87 -12.29
C ILE A 299 -65.85 55.63 -12.43
N SER A 300 -66.67 56.24 -11.56
CA SER A 300 -67.33 57.56 -11.76
C SER A 300 -68.48 57.79 -10.76
N GLN A 301 -68.31 58.81 -9.92
CA GLN A 301 -69.25 59.89 -9.53
C GLN A 301 -68.88 60.43 -8.15
#